data_AF-A0A9D2C7S5-F1
#
_entry.id   AF-A0A9D2C7S5-F1
#
_cell.length_a   1.000
_cell.length_b   1.000
_cell.length_c   1.000
_cell.angle_alpha   90.00
_cell.angle_beta   90.00
_cell.angle_gamma   90.00
#
_symmetry.space_group_name_H-M   'P 1'
#
loop_
_entity.id
_entity.type
_entity.pdbx_description
1 polymer ?
#
loop_
_entity_poly.entity_id
_entity_poly.type
_entity_poly.pdbx_seq_one_letter_code
_entity_poly.pdbx_strand_id
1 'polypeptide(L)'
;ARRQLQSQGVDLFDAVVTPHFLVVSSLVAGTDRIALLPETLARQAEARGEGVRVVKPPTPLDPIRETFWWHRDRAHDAGHLWLRDVLKRAHEETIAKHNVHH
;
A
#
# COMPACT_ATOMS: atom_id res chain seq x y z
N ALA A 1 5.15 6.57 7.07
CA ALA A 1 6.45 6.14 6.55
C ALA A 1 7.54 7.22 6.58
N ARG A 2 7.36 8.43 6.01
CA ARG A 2 8.42 9.49 6.06
C ARG A 2 9.04 9.70 7.44
N ARG A 3 8.22 9.94 8.47
CA ARG A 3 8.70 10.11 9.86
C ARG A 3 9.46 8.88 10.37
N GLN A 4 9.02 7.69 10.00
CA GLN A 4 9.68 6.44 10.38
C GLN A 4 11.06 6.32 9.72
N LEU A 5 11.15 6.58 8.40
CA LEU A 5 12.41 6.59 7.67
C LEU A 5 13.41 7.61 8.23
N GLN A 6 12.94 8.82 8.53
CA GLN A 6 13.77 9.86 9.16
C GLN A 6 14.28 9.43 10.55
N SER A 7 13.42 8.81 11.38
CA SER A 7 13.85 8.27 12.68
C SER A 7 14.87 7.12 12.57
N GLN A 8 14.95 6.48 11.40
CA GLN A 8 15.90 5.40 11.11
C GLN A 8 17.14 5.92 10.35
N GLY A 9 17.32 7.24 10.24
CA GLY A 9 18.50 7.87 9.62
C GLY A 9 18.47 7.95 8.09
N VAL A 10 17.31 7.73 7.46
CA VAL A 10 17.14 7.88 6.01
C VAL A 10 16.71 9.31 5.70
N ASP A 11 17.62 10.08 5.11
CA ASP A 11 17.31 11.40 4.55
C ASP A 11 16.61 11.26 3.20
N LEU A 12 15.41 11.85 3.12
CA LEU A 12 14.59 11.87 1.91
C LEU A 12 14.71 13.25 1.27
N PHE A 13 15.12 13.28 0.00
CA PHE A 13 15.06 14.50 -0.80
C PHE A 13 13.68 14.59 -1.45
N ASP A 14 12.80 15.42 -0.90
CA ASP A 14 11.41 15.53 -1.36
C ASP A 14 11.32 16.33 -2.67
N ALA A 15 11.56 15.68 -3.79
CA ALA A 15 11.36 16.31 -5.10
C ALA A 15 9.87 16.58 -5.38
N VAL A 16 8.98 15.65 -4.97
CA VAL A 16 7.53 15.71 -5.23
C VAL A 16 6.75 15.01 -4.11
N VAL A 17 5.66 15.63 -3.64
CA VAL A 17 4.66 15.01 -2.74
C VAL A 17 3.31 15.02 -3.44
N THR A 18 2.66 13.86 -3.55
CA THR A 18 1.34 13.72 -4.18
C THR A 18 0.38 12.97 -3.25
N PRO A 19 -0.91 13.37 -3.18
CA PRO A 19 -1.92 12.59 -2.48
C PRO A 19 -2.41 11.36 -3.27
N HIS A 20 -2.00 11.20 -4.54
CA HIS A 20 -2.48 10.13 -5.42
C HIS A 20 -1.39 9.12 -5.76
N PHE A 21 -1.61 7.85 -5.41
CA PHE A 21 -0.64 6.78 -5.68
C PHE A 21 -0.52 6.40 -7.16
N LEU A 22 -1.58 6.59 -7.95
CA LEU A 22 -1.63 6.15 -9.35
C LEU A 22 -0.69 6.92 -10.29
N VAL A 23 -0.20 8.10 -9.87
CA VAL A 23 0.72 8.92 -10.69
C VAL A 23 2.19 8.72 -10.29
N VAL A 24 2.47 7.90 -9.27
CA VAL A 24 3.81 7.81 -8.71
C VAL A 24 4.78 7.09 -9.66
N SER A 25 4.33 6.04 -10.33
CA SER A 25 5.15 5.31 -11.31
C SER A 25 5.61 6.20 -12.46
N SER A 26 4.72 7.02 -13.01
CA SER A 26 5.06 7.96 -14.10
C SER A 26 5.99 9.10 -13.66
N LEU A 27 6.01 9.45 -12.36
CA LEU A 27 6.94 10.43 -11.80
C LEU A 27 8.35 9.86 -11.53
N VAL A 28 8.47 8.53 -11.47
CA VAL A 28 9.72 7.81 -11.15
C VAL A 28 10.35 7.24 -12.42
N ALA A 29 9.54 6.69 -13.33
CA ALA A 29 10.01 6.04 -14.55
C ALA A 29 10.92 6.96 -15.38
N GLY A 30 12.07 6.44 -15.82
CA GLY A 30 13.05 7.20 -16.59
C GLY A 30 13.82 8.26 -15.80
N THR A 31 13.78 8.22 -14.46
CA THR A 31 14.52 9.14 -13.58
C THR A 31 15.34 8.35 -12.55
N ASP A 32 16.28 9.03 -11.88
CA ASP A 32 17.05 8.47 -10.74
C ASP A 32 16.30 8.59 -9.40
N ARG A 33 14.98 8.70 -9.43
CA ARG A 33 14.15 8.87 -8.23
C ARG A 33 13.70 7.52 -7.68
N ILE A 34 13.37 7.52 -6.40
CA ILE A 34 12.68 6.41 -5.73
C ILE A 34 11.41 6.95 -5.09
N ALA A 35 10.39 6.09 -4.97
CA ALA A 35 9.16 6.43 -4.28
C ALA A 35 8.72 5.29 -3.37
N LEU A 36 7.97 5.64 -2.33
CA LEU A 36 7.38 4.68 -1.41
C LEU A 36 5.88 4.55 -1.70
N LEU A 37 5.45 3.31 -1.91
CA LEU A 37 4.06 2.94 -2.20
C LEU A 37 3.64 1.75 -1.33
N PRO A 38 2.33 1.57 -1.06
CA PRO A 38 1.81 0.28 -0.61
C PRO A 38 2.25 -0.84 -1.56
N GLU A 39 2.70 -1.98 -1.01
CA GLU A 39 3.31 -3.07 -1.77
C GLU A 39 2.43 -3.54 -2.94
N THR A 40 1.12 -3.72 -2.70
CA THR A 40 0.16 -4.12 -3.73
C THR A 40 0.17 -3.16 -4.93
N LEU A 41 0.27 -1.85 -4.71
CA LEU A 41 0.29 -0.86 -5.79
C LEU A 41 1.64 -0.87 -6.51
N ALA A 42 2.74 -1.03 -5.78
CA ALA A 42 4.08 -1.13 -6.38
C ALA A 42 4.18 -2.35 -7.30
N ARG A 43 3.70 -3.52 -6.84
CA ARG A 43 3.67 -4.75 -7.65
C ARG A 43 2.74 -4.64 -8.85
N GLN A 44 1.60 -3.96 -8.71
CA GLN A 44 0.73 -3.70 -9.86
C GLN A 44 1.39 -2.80 -10.91
N ALA A 45 2.11 -1.76 -10.51
CA ALA A 45 2.81 -0.88 -11.44
C ALA A 45 3.94 -1.63 -12.19
N GLU A 46 4.70 -2.47 -11.48
CA GLU A 46 5.70 -3.35 -12.07
C GLU A 46 5.05 -4.35 -13.04
N ALA A 47 3.97 -5.03 -12.64
CA ALA A 47 3.26 -6.00 -13.48
C ALA A 47 2.63 -5.38 -14.73
N ARG A 48 2.22 -4.10 -14.66
CA ARG A 48 1.74 -3.32 -15.81
C ARG A 48 2.84 -2.84 -16.74
N GLY A 49 4.11 -3.06 -16.40
CA GLY A 49 5.25 -2.64 -17.22
C GLY A 49 5.46 -1.14 -17.26
N GLU A 50 5.11 -0.42 -16.18
CA GLU A 50 5.18 1.05 -16.11
C GLU A 50 6.62 1.60 -15.98
N GLY A 51 7.65 0.81 -16.36
CA GLY A 51 9.05 1.23 -16.34
C GLY A 51 9.65 1.37 -14.94
N VAL A 52 9.06 0.71 -13.94
CA VAL A 52 9.52 0.70 -12.54
C VAL A 52 9.73 -0.73 -12.07
N ARG A 53 10.57 -0.89 -11.03
CA ARG A 53 10.80 -2.18 -10.37
C ARG A 53 10.60 -2.05 -8.86
N VAL A 54 10.10 -3.09 -8.22
CA VAL A 54 9.94 -3.14 -6.77
C VAL A 54 11.28 -3.53 -6.13
N VAL A 55 11.66 -2.82 -5.07
CA VAL A 55 12.87 -3.11 -4.30
C VAL A 55 12.55 -3.19 -2.81
N LYS A 56 13.36 -3.97 -2.09
CA LYS A 56 13.26 -4.01 -0.62
C LYS A 56 13.63 -2.63 -0.05
N PRO A 57 12.86 -2.09 0.90
CA PRO A 57 13.23 -0.85 1.56
C PRO A 57 14.56 -1.03 2.33
N PRO A 58 15.34 0.05 2.50
CA PRO A 58 16.64 0.00 3.18
C PRO A 58 16.51 -0.37 4.66
N THR A 59 15.35 -0.11 5.25
CA THR A 59 15.03 -0.40 6.64
C THR A 59 13.64 -1.05 6.74
N PRO A 60 13.38 -1.87 7.78
CA PRO A 60 12.04 -2.37 8.03
C PRO A 60 11.06 -1.22 8.27
N LEU A 61 9.93 -1.28 7.58
CA LEU A 61 8.81 -0.35 7.75
C LEU A 61 7.66 -1.04 8.46
N ASP A 62 6.89 -0.28 9.23
CA ASP A 62 5.72 -0.82 9.90
C ASP A 62 4.67 -1.19 8.86
N PRO A 63 4.01 -2.36 8.99
CA PRO A 63 2.98 -2.77 8.04
C PRO A 63 1.79 -1.83 8.13
N ILE A 64 1.17 -1.57 6.97
CA ILE A 64 -0.09 -0.85 6.91
C ILE A 64 -1.18 -1.77 7.46
N ARG A 65 -1.89 -1.33 8.50
CA ARG A 65 -3.07 -2.03 9.03
C ARG A 65 -4.31 -1.43 8.40
N GLU A 66 -4.96 -2.20 7.53
CA GLU A 66 -6.28 -1.86 7.02
C GLU A 66 -7.32 -2.21 8.09
N THR A 67 -8.19 -1.26 8.45
CA THR A 67 -9.23 -1.49 9.44
C THR A 67 -10.53 -0.90 8.93
N PHE A 68 -11.59 -1.68 9.04
CA PHE A 68 -12.94 -1.23 8.73
C PHE A 68 -13.61 -0.71 10.00
N TRP A 69 -14.04 0.54 10.00
CA TRP A 69 -14.69 1.19 11.14
C TRP A 69 -16.15 1.51 10.80
N TRP A 70 -17.05 1.23 11.73
CA TRP A 70 -18.46 1.59 11.61
C TRP A 70 -18.98 2.18 12.92
N HIS A 71 -20.02 3.00 12.83
CA HIS A 71 -20.71 3.54 14.00
C HIS A 71 -21.43 2.42 14.76
N ARG A 72 -21.49 2.51 16.09
CA ARG A 72 -22.09 1.49 16.97
C ARG A 72 -23.54 1.15 16.58
N ASP A 73 -24.30 2.13 16.12
CA ASP A 73 -25.72 1.95 15.73
C ASP A 73 -25.89 1.08 14.48
N ARG A 74 -24.83 0.92 13.67
CA ARG A 74 -24.81 0.07 12.47
C ARG A 74 -24.32 -1.34 12.77
N ALA A 75 -24.07 -1.69 14.04
CA ALA A 75 -23.50 -2.99 14.41
C ALA A 75 -24.43 -4.18 14.11
N HIS A 76 -25.75 -3.97 14.12
CA HIS A 76 -26.76 -5.02 13.92
C HIS A 76 -27.53 -4.88 12.60
N ASP A 77 -27.14 -3.94 11.75
CA ASP A 77 -27.75 -3.79 10.43
C ASP A 77 -27.32 -4.97 9.52
N ALA A 78 -28.30 -5.66 8.93
CA ALA A 78 -28.05 -6.87 8.15
C ALA A 78 -27.18 -6.60 6.91
N GLY A 79 -27.34 -5.44 6.27
CA GLY A 79 -26.51 -5.04 5.13
C GLY A 79 -25.06 -4.79 5.54
N HIS A 80 -24.84 -4.13 6.69
CA HIS A 80 -23.52 -3.94 7.26
C HIS A 80 -22.84 -5.26 7.65
N LEU A 81 -23.58 -6.19 8.26
CA LEU A 81 -23.04 -7.49 8.63
C LEU A 81 -22.61 -8.29 7.39
N TRP A 82 -23.45 -8.32 6.35
CA TRP A 82 -23.10 -8.94 5.08
C TRP A 82 -21.86 -8.32 4.45
N LEU A 83 -21.78 -6.98 4.37
CA LEU A 83 -20.62 -6.30 3.80
C LEU A 83 -19.33 -6.61 4.57
N ARG A 84 -19.39 -6.66 5.91
CA ARG A 84 -18.24 -7.02 6.75
C ARG A 84 -17.76 -8.44 6.48
N ASP A 85 -18.68 -9.38 6.28
CA ASP A 85 -18.33 -10.75 5.90
C ASP A 85 -17.67 -10.82 4.51
N VAL A 86 -18.23 -10.11 3.53
CA VAL A 86 -17.65 -10.01 2.18
C VAL A 86 -16.23 -9.44 2.23
N LEU A 87 -16.03 -8.34 2.96
CA LEU A 87 -14.71 -7.72 3.11
C LEU A 87 -13.72 -8.65 3.81
N LYS A 88 -14.17 -9.39 4.82
CA LYS A 88 -13.33 -10.37 5.53
C LYS A 88 -12.87 -11.48 4.57
N ARG A 89 -13.79 -12.07 3.80
CA ARG A 89 -13.45 -13.12 2.81
C ARG A 89 -12.52 -12.60 1.72
N ALA A 90 -12.81 -11.42 1.18
CA ALA A 90 -11.95 -10.81 0.16
C ALA A 90 -10.53 -10.53 0.68
N HIS A 91 -10.39 -10.14 1.96
CA HIS A 91 -9.10 -9.94 2.60
C HIS A 91 -8.33 -11.27 2.75
N GLU A 92 -9.01 -12.33 3.19
CA GLU A 92 -8.42 -13.68 3.31
C GLU A 92 -7.92 -14.20 1.94
N GLU A 93 -8.71 -14.02 0.88
CA GLU A 93 -8.32 -14.39 -0.49
C GLU A 93 -7.12 -13.56 -1.00
N THR A 94 -7.05 -12.28 -0.63
CA THR A 94 -5.98 -11.39 -1.06
C THR A 94 -4.66 -11.69 -0.34
N ILE A 95 -4.71 -11.99 0.98
CA ILE A 95 -3.53 -12.45 1.73
C ILE A 95 -3.01 -13.77 1.17
N ALA A 96 -3.91 -14.72 0.89
CA ALA A 96 -3.52 -16.02 0.35
C ALA A 96 -2.74 -15.88 -0.97
N LYS A 97 -3.15 -14.96 -1.86
CA LYS A 97 -2.43 -14.66 -3.10
C LYS A 97 -1.08 -13.96 -2.89
N HIS A 98 -0.94 -13.15 -1.84
CA HIS A 98 0.33 -12.48 -1.52
C HIS A 98 1.39 -13.43 -0.97
N ASN A 99 0.99 -14.46 -0.20
CA ASN A 99 1.91 -15.43 0.40
C ASN A 99 2.47 -16.48 -0.58
N VAL A 100 1.97 -16.53 -1.82
CA VAL A 100 2.41 -17.51 -2.84
C VAL A 100 3.58 -16.98 -3.69
N HIS A 101 3.89 -15.68 -3.62
CA HIS A 101 4.93 -15.03 -4.43
C HIS A 101 6.18 -14.59 -3.64
N HIS A 102 6.41 -15.17 -2.46
CA HIS A 102 7.55 -14.86 -1.60
C HIS A 102 8.61 -15.95 -1.57
#